data_AF-A0A349MIN3-F1
#
_entry.id   AF-A0A349MIN3-F1
#
_cell.length_a   1.000
_cell.length_b   1.000
_cell.length_c   1.000
_cell.angle_alpha   90.00
_cell.angle_beta   90.00
_cell.angle_gamma   90.00
#
_symmetry.space_group_name_H-M   'P 1'
#
loop_
_entity.id
_entity.type
_entity.pdbx_description
1 polymer ?
#
loop_
_entity_poly.entity_id
_entity_poly.type
_entity_poly.pdbx_seq_one_letter_code
_entity_poly.pdbx_strand_id
1 'polypeptide(L)'
;MIDVKGLTRQYGGIAVVDDVSFHIERGEVVGLLGHNGAGKTTIMRMITGFLEPTHGRITIDGLEVGTATREIQKKIGYLPENCPLWPEMTVVDFLDFQATLHGLSEDDRPPALRETIARTGLKEKALAPIHTLSRGYRQRVGVAQAILHHPKIVILDEPTNGLDPTQIRQMRTLIGELAKEATVIVSTHILQEVQAICARVLILRAGRLVVDARLDTLESDARLVVTIDRDEKQLLQTIPGVSAVRKISTPPGRFGYILNASFDTAPLVAQKLAEKQVQLFALQPEKQDLETMFAEANDIHAPAGEAS
;
A
#
# COMPACT_ATOMS: atom_id res chain seq x y z
N MET A 1 11.75 -9.94 8.47
CA MET A 1 11.41 -8.83 9.38
C MET A 1 12.14 -7.61 8.87
N ILE A 2 11.41 -6.56 8.49
CA ILE A 2 11.95 -5.27 8.03
C ILE A 2 11.62 -4.25 9.11
N ASP A 3 12.63 -3.58 9.65
CA ASP A 3 12.49 -2.58 10.70
C ASP A 3 13.10 -1.27 10.24
N VAL A 4 12.27 -0.24 10.12
CA VAL A 4 12.62 1.10 9.66
C VAL A 4 12.46 2.06 10.83
N LYS A 5 13.52 2.77 11.20
CA LYS A 5 13.54 3.66 12.37
C LYS A 5 14.10 5.03 12.04
N GLY A 6 13.29 6.07 12.25
CA GLY A 6 13.64 7.48 12.10
C GLY A 6 14.18 7.83 10.73
N LEU A 7 13.64 7.20 9.68
CA LEU A 7 14.19 7.24 8.33
C LEU A 7 13.97 8.62 7.73
N THR A 8 15.07 9.30 7.40
CA THR A 8 15.06 10.64 6.82
C THR A 8 15.98 10.70 5.62
N ARG A 9 15.51 11.32 4.53
CA ARG A 9 16.30 11.59 3.33
C ARG A 9 16.15 13.04 2.93
N GLN A 10 17.27 13.76 2.87
CA GLN A 10 17.35 15.15 2.47
C GLN A 10 18.14 15.32 1.16
N TYR A 11 17.71 16.27 0.33
CA TYR A 11 18.42 16.73 -0.85
C TYR A 11 18.52 18.26 -0.81
N GLY A 12 19.74 18.79 -0.72
CA GLY A 12 19.94 20.25 -0.67
C GLY A 12 19.19 20.94 0.47
N GLY A 13 19.01 20.27 1.62
CA GLY A 13 18.27 20.77 2.78
C GLY A 13 16.76 20.51 2.76
N ILE A 14 16.19 20.02 1.65
CA ILE A 14 14.78 19.66 1.54
C ILE A 14 14.60 18.19 1.94
N ALA A 15 13.79 17.92 2.95
CA ALA A 15 13.43 16.56 3.35
C ALA A 15 12.37 15.98 2.39
N VAL A 16 12.73 14.91 1.68
CA VAL A 16 11.81 14.14 0.83
C VAL A 16 11.16 13.00 1.62
N VAL A 17 11.88 12.50 2.63
CA VAL A 17 11.38 11.56 3.64
C VAL A 17 11.82 12.13 4.98
N ASP A 18 10.92 12.18 5.94
CA ASP A 18 11.12 12.87 7.21
C ASP A 18 10.58 12.03 8.38
N ASP A 19 11.49 11.49 9.18
CA ASP A 19 11.23 10.74 10.40
C ASP A 19 10.22 9.57 10.24
N VAL A 20 10.37 8.80 9.17
CA VAL A 20 9.48 7.66 8.91
C VAL A 20 9.94 6.43 9.69
N SER A 21 9.04 5.85 10.49
CA SER A 21 9.28 4.61 11.23
C SER A 21 8.14 3.63 11.03
N PHE A 22 8.45 2.38 10.70
CA PHE A 22 7.48 1.29 10.61
C PHE A 22 8.18 -0.06 10.68
N HIS A 23 7.39 -1.09 10.92
CA HIS A 23 7.85 -2.45 11.07
C HIS A 23 7.01 -3.41 10.21
N ILE A 24 7.64 -4.29 9.42
CA ILE A 24 6.95 -5.27 8.57
C ILE A 24 7.38 -6.69 8.94
N GLU A 25 6.40 -7.51 9.23
CA GLU A 25 6.60 -8.91 9.60
C GLU A 25 6.78 -9.82 8.37
N ARG A 26 7.25 -11.06 8.61
CA ARG A 26 7.39 -12.03 7.52
C ARG A 26 6.02 -12.43 6.97
N GLY A 27 5.89 -12.52 5.65
CA GLY A 27 4.66 -12.92 4.96
C GLY A 27 3.57 -11.84 4.94
N GLU A 28 3.85 -10.63 5.41
CA GLU A 28 2.91 -9.52 5.26
C GLU A 28 2.88 -8.97 3.83
N VAL A 29 1.69 -8.56 3.38
CA VAL A 29 1.49 -7.78 2.17
C VAL A 29 1.14 -6.36 2.56
N VAL A 30 2.07 -5.45 2.32
CA VAL A 30 1.99 -4.06 2.76
C VAL A 30 1.90 -3.12 1.57
N GLY A 31 0.84 -2.33 1.53
CA GLY A 31 0.64 -1.27 0.56
C GLY A 31 1.22 0.05 1.04
N LEU A 32 2.18 0.60 0.32
CA LEU A 32 2.69 1.95 0.53
C LEU A 32 1.87 2.92 -0.35
N LEU A 33 0.89 3.58 0.25
CA LEU A 33 -0.04 4.47 -0.42
C LEU A 33 0.40 5.94 -0.29
N GLY A 34 0.24 6.72 -1.36
CA GLY A 34 0.46 8.16 -1.29
C GLY A 34 0.46 8.80 -2.67
N HIS A 35 0.34 10.12 -2.73
CA HIS A 35 0.41 10.88 -3.98
C HIS A 35 1.81 10.79 -4.63
N ASN A 36 1.93 11.21 -5.87
CA ASN A 36 3.23 11.34 -6.54
C ASN A 36 4.08 12.37 -5.80
N GLY A 37 5.33 12.02 -5.50
CA GLY A 37 6.22 12.85 -4.68
C GLY A 37 6.05 12.71 -3.17
N ALA A 38 5.18 11.81 -2.66
CA ALA A 38 5.04 11.57 -1.22
C ALA A 38 6.25 10.89 -0.55
N GLY A 39 7.26 10.47 -1.33
CA GLY A 39 8.47 9.81 -0.83
C GLY A 39 8.48 8.29 -0.97
N LYS A 40 7.45 7.67 -1.59
CA LYS A 40 7.30 6.22 -1.77
C LYS A 40 8.54 5.55 -2.38
N THR A 41 8.91 5.99 -3.59
CA THR A 41 10.07 5.47 -4.33
C THR A 41 11.38 5.71 -3.59
N THR A 42 11.51 6.84 -2.88
CA THR A 42 12.69 7.15 -2.06
C THR A 42 12.83 6.15 -0.91
N ILE A 43 11.74 5.84 -0.20
CA ILE A 43 11.73 4.83 0.87
C ILE A 43 12.10 3.46 0.33
N MET A 44 11.49 3.03 -0.78
CA MET A 44 11.81 1.72 -1.37
C MET A 44 13.27 1.62 -1.81
N ARG A 45 13.83 2.67 -2.42
CA ARG A 45 15.26 2.72 -2.76
C ARG A 45 16.17 2.67 -1.54
N MET A 46 15.74 3.22 -0.40
CA MET A 46 16.49 3.08 0.85
C MET A 46 16.40 1.66 1.41
N ILE A 47 15.23 1.02 1.36
CA ILE A 47 15.06 -0.38 1.80
C ILE A 47 15.91 -1.35 0.96
N THR A 48 16.03 -1.11 -0.35
CA THR A 48 16.87 -1.95 -1.23
C THR A 48 18.37 -1.68 -1.07
N GLY A 49 18.75 -0.67 -0.28
CA GLY A 49 20.13 -0.20 -0.15
C GLY A 49 20.69 0.44 -1.42
N PHE A 50 19.85 0.82 -2.38
CA PHE A 50 20.24 1.61 -3.53
C PHE A 50 20.52 3.07 -3.16
N LEU A 51 19.83 3.57 -2.15
CA LEU A 51 19.98 4.93 -1.63
C LEU A 51 20.25 4.88 -0.13
N GLU A 52 21.29 5.56 0.34
CA GLU A 52 21.55 5.66 1.77
C GLU A 52 20.66 6.74 2.42
N PRO A 53 20.12 6.49 3.62
CA PRO A 53 19.40 7.50 4.38
C PRO A 53 20.35 8.61 4.84
N THR A 54 19.82 9.83 5.00
CA THR A 54 20.54 10.93 5.65
C THR A 54 20.58 10.73 7.17
N HIS A 55 19.47 10.28 7.75
CA HIS A 55 19.38 9.88 9.15
C HIS A 55 18.46 8.66 9.30
N GLY A 56 18.56 7.98 10.44
CA GLY A 56 17.81 6.77 10.72
C GLY A 56 18.54 5.51 10.24
N ARG A 57 17.88 4.37 10.41
CA ARG A 57 18.43 3.07 10.01
C ARG A 57 17.34 2.12 9.51
N ILE A 58 17.77 1.18 8.68
CA ILE A 58 16.93 0.10 8.17
C ILE A 58 17.62 -1.22 8.50
N THR A 59 16.89 -2.14 9.13
CA THR A 59 17.38 -3.50 9.35
C THR A 59 16.43 -4.53 8.73
N ILE A 60 17.02 -5.56 8.11
CA ILE A 60 16.30 -6.65 7.45
C ILE A 60 16.86 -7.97 7.97
N ASP A 61 16.02 -8.72 8.69
CA ASP A 61 16.40 -9.97 9.36
C ASP A 61 17.62 -9.80 10.28
N GLY A 62 17.68 -8.68 11.01
CA GLY A 62 18.78 -8.33 11.91
C GLY A 62 20.04 -7.79 11.23
N LEU A 63 20.08 -7.74 9.89
CA LEU A 63 21.17 -7.14 9.13
C LEU A 63 20.86 -5.67 8.82
N GLU A 64 21.85 -4.78 8.93
CA GLU A 64 21.66 -3.35 8.67
C GLU A 64 22.01 -2.96 7.23
N VAL A 65 21.16 -2.15 6.60
CA VAL A 65 21.43 -1.55 5.29
C VAL A 65 22.57 -0.54 5.44
N GLY A 66 23.57 -0.62 4.55
CA GLY A 66 24.84 0.11 4.64
C GLY A 66 25.99 -0.85 4.95
N THR A 67 25.90 -1.59 6.07
CA THR A 67 26.96 -2.52 6.50
C THR A 67 26.83 -3.90 5.85
N ALA A 68 25.61 -4.43 5.74
CA ALA A 68 25.33 -5.78 5.21
C ALA A 68 24.51 -5.73 3.90
N THR A 69 24.59 -4.62 3.16
CA THR A 69 23.76 -4.34 1.97
C THR A 69 23.73 -5.48 0.94
N ARG A 70 24.90 -6.09 0.64
CA ARG A 70 24.97 -7.18 -0.35
C ARG A 70 24.20 -8.43 0.09
N GLU A 71 24.25 -8.77 1.37
CA GLU A 71 23.52 -9.93 1.91
C GLU A 71 22.01 -9.65 1.95
N ILE A 72 21.63 -8.41 2.22
CA ILE A 72 20.24 -7.95 2.19
C ILE A 72 19.70 -7.98 0.75
N GLN A 73 20.46 -7.48 -0.23
CA GLN A 73 20.05 -7.45 -1.63
C GLN A 73 19.80 -8.84 -2.22
N LYS A 74 20.55 -9.86 -1.80
CA LYS A 74 20.27 -11.26 -2.17
C LYS A 74 18.89 -11.75 -1.72
N LYS A 75 18.31 -11.15 -0.69
CA LYS A 75 16.99 -11.51 -0.14
C LYS A 75 15.85 -10.70 -0.77
N ILE A 76 16.16 -9.66 -1.54
CA ILE A 76 15.18 -8.71 -2.07
C ILE A 76 15.04 -8.90 -3.59
N GLY A 77 13.79 -8.99 -4.04
CA GLY A 77 13.39 -8.76 -5.41
C GLY A 77 12.86 -7.34 -5.55
N TYR A 78 13.32 -6.59 -6.55
CA TYR A 78 12.89 -5.20 -6.73
C TYR A 78 12.45 -4.92 -8.17
N LEU A 79 11.22 -4.42 -8.29
CA LEU A 79 10.68 -3.83 -9.52
C LEU A 79 10.59 -2.31 -9.33
N PRO A 80 11.46 -1.52 -9.98
CA PRO A 80 11.31 -0.07 -10.01
C PRO A 80 10.16 0.36 -10.93
N GLU A 81 9.63 1.58 -10.72
CA GLU A 81 8.56 2.18 -11.54
C GLU A 81 8.91 2.15 -13.03
N ASN A 82 10.14 2.54 -13.36
CA ASN A 82 10.70 2.42 -14.71
C ASN A 82 11.56 1.17 -14.78
N CYS A 83 11.02 0.11 -15.38
CA CYS A 83 11.68 -1.18 -15.51
C CYS A 83 12.94 -1.07 -16.42
N PRO A 84 14.15 -1.34 -15.91
CA PRO A 84 15.41 -1.22 -16.65
C PRO A 84 15.64 -2.45 -17.53
N LEU A 85 14.85 -2.60 -18.59
CA LEU A 85 14.95 -3.72 -19.52
C LEU A 85 15.93 -3.43 -20.66
N TRP A 86 16.58 -4.47 -21.21
CA TRP A 86 17.34 -4.40 -22.46
C TRP A 86 16.44 -4.69 -23.66
N PRO A 87 16.04 -3.67 -24.46
CA PRO A 87 15.00 -3.82 -25.47
C PRO A 87 15.36 -4.78 -26.62
N GLU A 88 16.64 -4.96 -26.91
CA GLU A 88 17.17 -5.80 -27.99
C GLU A 88 17.24 -7.29 -27.61
N MET A 89 17.26 -7.62 -26.32
CA MET A 89 17.30 -9.00 -25.85
C MET A 89 15.93 -9.66 -25.97
N THR A 90 15.93 -10.99 -26.13
CA THR A 90 14.70 -11.77 -25.91
C THR A 90 14.38 -11.85 -24.43
N VAL A 91 13.12 -12.16 -24.08
CA VAL A 91 12.72 -12.32 -22.68
C VAL A 91 13.53 -13.40 -21.97
N VAL A 92 13.76 -14.54 -22.62
CA VAL A 92 14.55 -15.66 -22.04
C VAL A 92 15.99 -15.24 -21.83
N ASP A 93 16.64 -14.63 -22.82
CA ASP A 93 18.04 -14.22 -22.70
C ASP A 93 18.22 -13.16 -21.59
N PHE A 94 17.27 -12.22 -21.49
CA PHE A 94 17.27 -11.22 -20.44
C PHE A 94 17.16 -11.86 -19.06
N LEU A 95 16.23 -12.81 -18.89
CA LEU A 95 16.06 -13.49 -17.60
C LEU A 95 17.26 -14.38 -17.27
N ASP A 96 17.85 -15.08 -18.24
CA ASP A 96 19.06 -15.88 -18.00
C ASP A 96 20.25 -15.00 -17.56
N PHE A 97 20.39 -13.84 -18.19
CA PHE A 97 21.37 -12.85 -17.80
C PHE A 97 21.13 -12.34 -16.36
N GLN A 98 19.89 -12.01 -16.00
CA GLN A 98 19.55 -11.60 -14.64
C GLN A 98 19.79 -12.72 -13.61
N ALA A 99 19.48 -13.98 -13.95
CA ALA A 99 19.77 -15.11 -13.06
C ALA A 99 21.27 -15.23 -12.76
N THR A 100 22.10 -14.99 -13.78
CA THR A 100 23.56 -14.98 -13.67
C THR A 100 24.04 -13.87 -12.74
N LEU A 101 23.48 -12.66 -12.85
CA LEU A 101 23.80 -11.54 -11.95
C LEU A 101 23.36 -11.78 -10.51
N HIS A 102 22.26 -12.50 -10.31
CA HIS A 102 21.81 -12.93 -8.99
C HIS A 102 22.57 -14.14 -8.42
N GLY A 103 23.52 -14.70 -9.18
CA GLY A 103 24.42 -15.75 -8.74
C GLY A 103 23.79 -17.15 -8.72
N LEU A 104 22.76 -17.39 -9.52
CA LEU A 104 22.21 -18.74 -9.69
C LEU A 104 23.23 -19.63 -10.39
N SER A 105 23.34 -20.88 -9.93
CA SER A 105 24.23 -21.87 -10.55
C SER A 105 23.73 -22.27 -11.94
N GLU A 106 24.61 -22.84 -12.76
CA GLU A 106 24.21 -23.31 -14.10
C GLU A 106 23.09 -24.36 -14.04
N ASP A 107 23.06 -25.18 -12.99
CA ASP A 107 22.04 -26.20 -12.77
C ASP A 107 20.71 -25.61 -12.29
N ASP A 108 20.74 -24.52 -11.51
CA ASP A 108 19.55 -23.87 -10.94
C ASP A 108 18.88 -22.88 -11.92
N ARG A 109 19.62 -22.35 -12.90
CA ARG A 109 19.09 -21.37 -13.87
C ARG A 109 17.93 -21.94 -14.72
N PRO A 110 18.06 -23.07 -15.44
CA PRO A 110 16.97 -23.59 -16.27
C PRO A 110 15.65 -23.89 -15.54
N PRO A 111 15.61 -24.48 -14.32
CA PRO A 111 14.36 -24.62 -13.59
C PRO A 111 13.79 -23.27 -13.14
N ALA A 112 14.62 -22.36 -12.60
CA ALA A 112 14.17 -21.04 -12.15
C ALA A 112 13.57 -20.21 -13.30
N LEU A 113 14.18 -20.24 -14.49
CA LEU A 113 13.66 -19.57 -15.69
C LEU A 113 12.31 -20.14 -16.11
N ARG A 114 12.18 -21.46 -16.20
CA ARG A 114 10.92 -22.12 -16.60
C ARG A 114 9.78 -21.80 -15.64
N GLU A 115 10.06 -21.86 -14.34
CA GLU A 115 9.09 -21.52 -13.30
C GLU A 115 8.67 -20.04 -13.41
N THR A 116 9.64 -19.13 -13.46
CA THR A 116 9.40 -17.68 -13.49
C THR A 116 8.61 -17.27 -14.74
N ILE A 117 8.96 -17.80 -15.92
CA ILE A 117 8.23 -17.55 -17.17
C ILE A 117 6.79 -18.07 -17.07
N ALA A 118 6.58 -19.20 -16.40
CA ALA A 118 5.24 -19.74 -16.20
C ALA A 118 4.41 -18.87 -15.25
N ARG A 119 4.96 -18.51 -14.08
CA ARG A 119 4.30 -17.70 -13.04
C ARG A 119 3.91 -16.32 -13.56
N THR A 120 4.78 -15.70 -14.35
CA THR A 120 4.53 -14.36 -14.91
C THR A 120 3.74 -14.37 -16.21
N GLY A 121 3.34 -15.55 -16.70
CA GLY A 121 2.56 -15.70 -17.93
C GLY A 121 3.29 -15.22 -19.19
N LEU A 122 4.61 -15.41 -19.24
CA LEU A 122 5.48 -14.97 -20.35
C LEU A 122 5.74 -16.06 -21.40
N LYS A 123 5.17 -17.27 -21.25
CA LYS A 123 5.45 -18.44 -22.11
C LYS A 123 5.37 -18.13 -23.62
N GLU A 124 4.30 -17.48 -24.06
CA GLU A 124 4.08 -17.16 -25.48
C GLU A 124 5.02 -16.05 -26.02
N LYS A 125 5.65 -15.30 -25.13
CA LYS A 125 6.54 -14.17 -25.43
C LYS A 125 7.99 -14.44 -25.04
N ALA A 126 8.32 -15.65 -24.60
CA ALA A 126 9.62 -16.02 -24.07
C ALA A 126 10.77 -15.75 -25.07
N LEU A 127 10.54 -16.00 -26.37
CA LEU A 127 11.52 -15.78 -27.43
C LEU A 127 11.36 -14.44 -28.16
N ALA A 128 10.40 -13.61 -27.74
CA ALA A 128 10.16 -12.32 -28.37
C ALA A 128 11.19 -11.28 -27.87
N PRO A 129 11.73 -10.41 -28.75
CA PRO A 129 12.53 -9.27 -28.33
C PRO A 129 11.71 -8.33 -27.45
N ILE A 130 12.30 -7.82 -26.36
CA ILE A 130 11.58 -7.04 -25.34
C ILE A 130 10.95 -5.76 -25.90
N HIS A 131 11.58 -5.09 -26.88
CA HIS A 131 11.04 -3.88 -27.50
C HIS A 131 9.70 -4.12 -28.24
N THR A 132 9.42 -5.35 -28.64
CA THR A 132 8.15 -5.71 -29.32
C THR A 132 6.98 -5.91 -28.36
N LEU A 133 7.27 -5.96 -27.05
CA LEU A 133 6.28 -6.25 -26.01
C LEU A 133 5.43 -5.02 -25.66
N SER A 134 4.15 -5.28 -25.41
CA SER A 134 3.26 -4.29 -24.79
C SER A 134 3.80 -3.86 -23.42
N ARG A 135 3.34 -2.71 -22.94
CA ARG A 135 3.72 -2.20 -21.61
C ARG A 135 3.45 -3.24 -20.50
N GLY A 136 2.30 -3.91 -20.52
CA GLY A 136 1.98 -4.96 -19.54
C GLY A 136 2.90 -6.17 -19.60
N TYR A 137 3.32 -6.58 -20.80
CA TYR A 137 4.32 -7.64 -20.93
C TYR A 137 5.69 -7.20 -20.42
N ARG A 138 6.13 -5.97 -20.72
CA ARG A 138 7.37 -5.41 -20.16
C ARG A 138 7.34 -5.35 -18.63
N GLN A 139 6.20 -4.97 -18.05
CA GLN A 139 6.02 -4.96 -16.60
C GLN A 139 6.14 -6.37 -16.01
N ARG A 140 5.57 -7.38 -16.67
CA ARG A 140 5.71 -8.80 -16.27
C ARG A 140 7.15 -9.30 -16.39
N VAL A 141 7.91 -8.89 -17.40
CA VAL A 141 9.35 -9.16 -17.47
C VAL A 141 10.08 -8.51 -16.29
N GLY A 142 9.67 -7.31 -15.90
CA GLY A 142 10.14 -6.64 -14.68
C GLY A 142 9.85 -7.42 -13.40
N VAL A 143 8.64 -7.93 -13.23
CA VAL A 143 8.31 -8.79 -12.09
C VAL A 143 9.11 -10.10 -12.16
N ALA A 144 9.24 -10.69 -13.36
CA ALA A 144 9.99 -11.91 -13.57
C ALA A 144 11.44 -11.79 -13.10
N GLN A 145 12.15 -10.72 -13.47
CA GLN A 145 13.53 -10.53 -12.96
C GLN A 145 13.57 -10.38 -11.44
N ALA A 146 12.55 -9.75 -10.84
CA ALA A 146 12.55 -9.46 -9.42
C ALA A 146 12.38 -10.74 -8.60
N ILE A 147 11.70 -11.76 -9.14
CA ILE A 147 11.36 -12.98 -8.40
C ILE A 147 12.23 -14.18 -8.77
N LEU A 148 13.04 -14.06 -9.82
CA LEU A 148 13.79 -15.16 -10.45
C LEU A 148 14.71 -15.92 -9.48
N HIS A 149 15.30 -15.22 -8.51
CA HIS A 149 16.20 -15.77 -7.50
C HIS A 149 15.50 -16.18 -6.20
N HIS A 150 14.17 -16.33 -6.22
CA HIS A 150 13.35 -16.70 -5.06
C HIS A 150 13.60 -15.82 -3.82
N PRO A 151 13.41 -14.49 -3.93
CA PRO A 151 13.64 -13.58 -2.83
C PRO A 151 12.63 -13.80 -1.69
N LYS A 152 13.07 -13.50 -0.46
CA LYS A 152 12.18 -13.52 0.73
C LYS A 152 11.33 -12.25 0.85
N ILE A 153 11.74 -11.18 0.18
CA ILE A 153 11.08 -9.88 0.18
C ILE A 153 10.94 -9.44 -1.27
N VAL A 154 9.74 -9.06 -1.70
CA VAL A 154 9.48 -8.51 -3.02
C VAL A 154 8.98 -7.07 -2.86
N ILE A 155 9.64 -6.13 -3.52
CA ILE A 155 9.28 -4.71 -3.50
C ILE A 155 8.89 -4.31 -4.92
N LEU A 156 7.66 -3.82 -5.08
CA LEU A 156 7.06 -3.48 -6.35
C LEU A 156 6.66 -2.00 -6.35
N ASP A 157 7.36 -1.18 -7.14
CA ASP A 157 7.06 0.25 -7.28
C ASP A 157 6.08 0.49 -8.43
N GLU A 158 4.85 0.92 -8.10
CA GLU A 158 3.76 1.23 -9.04
C GLU A 158 3.53 0.11 -10.10
N PRO A 159 3.38 -1.18 -9.69
CA PRO A 159 3.44 -2.34 -10.59
C PRO A 159 2.31 -2.42 -11.62
N THR A 160 1.25 -1.65 -11.42
CA THR A 160 0.02 -1.62 -12.23
C THR A 160 -0.10 -0.34 -13.05
N ASN A 161 0.86 0.60 -12.92
CA ASN A 161 0.78 1.90 -13.55
C ASN A 161 0.76 1.78 -15.08
N GLY A 162 -0.28 2.36 -15.69
CA GLY A 162 -0.53 2.39 -17.13
C GLY A 162 -0.82 1.02 -17.75
N LEU A 163 -1.31 0.07 -16.94
CA LEU A 163 -1.87 -1.20 -17.41
C LEU A 163 -3.38 -1.08 -17.65
N ASP A 164 -3.91 -1.89 -18.56
CA ASP A 164 -5.36 -1.99 -18.77
C ASP A 164 -6.04 -2.80 -17.63
N PRO A 165 -7.38 -2.73 -17.47
CA PRO A 165 -8.07 -3.42 -16.37
C PRO A 165 -7.85 -4.94 -16.31
N THR A 166 -7.63 -5.60 -17.45
CA THR A 166 -7.38 -7.04 -17.50
C THR A 166 -5.97 -7.35 -17.01
N GLN A 167 -4.99 -6.56 -17.44
CA GLN A 167 -3.61 -6.66 -16.99
C GLN A 167 -3.46 -6.34 -15.50
N ILE A 168 -4.19 -5.34 -14.99
CA ILE A 168 -4.24 -5.02 -13.56
C ILE A 168 -4.72 -6.25 -12.77
N ARG A 169 -5.84 -6.86 -13.16
CA ARG A 169 -6.34 -8.08 -12.47
C ARG A 169 -5.30 -9.20 -12.46
N GLN A 170 -4.65 -9.45 -13.59
CA GLN A 170 -3.61 -10.47 -13.69
C GLN A 170 -2.40 -10.16 -12.82
N MET A 171 -1.97 -8.89 -12.76
CA MET A 171 -0.88 -8.45 -11.88
C MET A 171 -1.27 -8.62 -10.41
N ARG A 172 -2.50 -8.29 -10.02
CA ARG A 172 -3.02 -8.52 -8.66
C ARG A 172 -2.97 -10.00 -8.28
N THR A 173 -3.41 -10.88 -9.18
CA THR A 173 -3.32 -12.33 -8.96
C THR A 173 -1.87 -12.77 -8.74
N LEU A 174 -0.94 -12.31 -9.59
CA LEU A 174 0.48 -12.60 -9.44
C LEU A 174 1.04 -12.11 -8.09
N ILE A 175 0.71 -10.89 -7.66
CA ILE A 175 1.15 -10.37 -6.36
C ILE A 175 0.58 -11.19 -5.20
N GLY A 176 -0.70 -11.58 -5.28
CA GLY A 176 -1.33 -12.45 -4.28
C GLY A 176 -0.72 -13.86 -4.22
N GLU A 177 -0.20 -14.37 -5.33
CA GLU A 177 0.57 -15.62 -5.35
C GLU A 177 1.95 -15.45 -4.71
N LEU A 178 2.67 -14.37 -5.02
CA LEU A 178 3.97 -14.04 -4.42
C LEU A 178 3.87 -13.87 -2.90
N ALA A 179 2.79 -13.27 -2.43
CA ALA A 179 2.50 -13.07 -1.01
C ALA A 179 2.42 -14.37 -0.19
N LYS A 180 2.17 -15.52 -0.83
CA LYS A 180 2.12 -16.83 -0.12
C LYS A 180 3.51 -17.31 0.29
N GLU A 181 4.56 -16.82 -0.37
CA GLU A 181 5.94 -17.31 -0.24
C GLU A 181 6.90 -16.24 0.29
N ALA A 182 6.57 -14.96 0.11
CA ALA A 182 7.44 -13.83 0.44
C ALA A 182 6.67 -12.68 1.11
N THR A 183 7.39 -11.83 1.84
CA THR A 183 6.87 -10.51 2.25
C THR A 183 6.80 -9.61 1.02
N VAL A 184 5.67 -8.96 0.78
CA VAL A 184 5.48 -8.11 -0.42
C VAL A 184 5.18 -6.68 -0.02
N ILE A 185 5.95 -5.74 -0.56
CA ILE A 185 5.72 -4.30 -0.43
C ILE A 185 5.30 -3.78 -1.81
N VAL A 186 4.14 -3.14 -1.89
CA VAL A 186 3.62 -2.55 -3.14
C VAL A 186 3.45 -1.06 -2.95
N SER A 187 4.07 -0.23 -3.78
CA SER A 187 3.71 1.18 -3.84
C SER A 187 2.58 1.40 -4.83
N THR A 188 1.68 2.30 -4.50
CA THR A 188 0.64 2.76 -5.43
C THR A 188 0.10 4.11 -4.96
N HIS A 189 -0.55 4.83 -5.86
CA HIS A 189 -1.40 5.97 -5.54
C HIS A 189 -2.89 5.62 -5.64
N ILE A 190 -3.22 4.37 -5.98
CA ILE A 190 -4.57 3.89 -6.23
C ILE A 190 -5.03 3.06 -5.04
N LEU A 191 -6.02 3.59 -4.32
CA LEU A 191 -6.55 2.97 -3.12
C LEU A 191 -7.10 1.55 -3.36
N GLN A 192 -7.82 1.39 -4.47
CA GLN A 192 -8.50 0.14 -4.81
C GLN A 192 -7.51 -1.01 -5.10
N GLU A 193 -6.24 -0.69 -5.34
CA GLU A 193 -5.18 -1.70 -5.44
C GLU A 193 -4.74 -2.18 -4.07
N VAL A 194 -4.57 -1.25 -3.12
CA VAL A 194 -4.23 -1.59 -1.74
C VAL A 194 -5.33 -2.45 -1.13
N GLN A 195 -6.60 -2.05 -1.27
CA GLN A 195 -7.75 -2.81 -0.76
C GLN A 195 -7.85 -4.21 -1.36
N ALA A 196 -7.47 -4.38 -2.62
CA ALA A 196 -7.63 -5.66 -3.32
C ALA A 196 -6.50 -6.66 -3.05
N ILE A 197 -5.33 -6.20 -2.57
CA ILE A 197 -4.11 -7.01 -2.53
C ILE A 197 -3.49 -7.07 -1.13
N CYS A 198 -3.54 -5.96 -0.39
CA CYS A 198 -2.77 -5.80 0.83
C CYS A 198 -3.57 -6.21 2.06
N ALA A 199 -2.87 -6.61 3.12
CA ALA A 199 -3.47 -6.81 4.44
C ALA A 199 -3.27 -5.58 5.34
N ARG A 200 -2.30 -4.73 5.01
CA ARG A 200 -1.93 -3.54 5.76
C ARG A 200 -1.55 -2.41 4.82
N VAL A 201 -1.83 -1.19 5.22
CA VAL A 201 -1.55 0.03 4.47
C VAL A 201 -0.70 0.99 5.30
N LEU A 202 0.33 1.55 4.66
CA LEU A 202 1.16 2.64 5.13
C LEU A 202 0.87 3.84 4.23
N ILE A 203 0.26 4.90 4.77
CA ILE A 203 -0.07 6.10 4.00
C ILE A 203 1.00 7.14 4.23
N LEU A 204 1.63 7.57 3.14
CA LEU A 204 2.64 8.62 3.11
C LEU A 204 2.07 9.92 2.55
N ARG A 205 2.44 11.02 3.19
CA ARG A 205 2.11 12.38 2.75
C ARG A 205 3.28 13.30 3.04
N ALA A 206 3.70 14.08 2.04
CA ALA A 206 4.79 15.05 2.16
C ALA A 206 6.05 14.49 2.88
N GLY A 207 6.42 13.24 2.57
CA GLY A 207 7.59 12.58 3.15
C GLY A 207 7.40 11.97 4.54
N ARG A 208 6.22 12.07 5.15
CA ARG A 208 5.91 11.54 6.48
C ARG A 208 4.90 10.40 6.42
N LEU A 209 5.00 9.47 7.36
CA LEU A 209 4.01 8.42 7.58
C LEU A 209 2.86 9.00 8.41
N VAL A 210 1.67 9.05 7.83
CA VAL A 210 0.48 9.61 8.48
C VAL A 210 -0.48 8.55 8.98
N VAL A 211 -0.50 7.37 8.35
CA VAL A 211 -1.35 6.24 8.76
C VAL A 211 -0.57 4.94 8.61
N ASP A 212 -0.74 4.08 9.60
CA ASP A 212 -0.30 2.68 9.58
C ASP A 212 -1.46 1.83 10.15
N ALA A 213 -2.13 1.08 9.27
CA ALA A 213 -3.35 0.36 9.64
C ALA A 213 -3.45 -0.99 8.94
N ARG A 214 -3.96 -2.01 9.65
CA ARG A 214 -4.34 -3.29 9.05
C ARG A 214 -5.77 -3.20 8.53
N LEU A 215 -6.01 -3.69 7.32
CA LEU A 215 -7.29 -3.51 6.64
C LEU A 215 -8.41 -4.35 7.25
N ASP A 216 -8.07 -5.52 7.82
CA ASP A 216 -8.98 -6.35 8.61
C ASP A 216 -9.54 -5.60 9.84
N THR A 217 -8.73 -4.73 10.45
CA THR A 217 -9.15 -3.89 11.58
C THR A 217 -9.97 -2.67 11.17
N LEU A 218 -9.84 -2.20 9.92
CA LEU A 218 -10.61 -1.06 9.42
C LEU A 218 -12.06 -1.46 9.08
N GLU A 219 -12.25 -2.67 8.56
CA GLU A 219 -13.59 -3.18 8.25
C GLU A 219 -14.42 -3.50 9.49
N SER A 220 -13.80 -3.56 10.68
CA SER A 220 -14.45 -3.91 11.94
C SER A 220 -14.94 -2.71 12.77
N ASP A 221 -14.57 -1.47 12.42
CA ASP A 221 -15.13 -0.25 13.00
C ASP A 221 -16.43 0.15 12.28
N ALA A 222 -17.49 -0.63 12.49
CA ALA A 222 -18.82 -0.26 12.03
C ALA A 222 -19.23 1.10 12.63
N ARG A 223 -19.63 2.04 11.78
CA ARG A 223 -20.09 3.36 12.18
C ARG A 223 -21.50 3.62 11.67
N LEU A 224 -22.25 4.41 12.43
CA LEU A 224 -23.54 4.93 12.00
C LEU A 224 -23.47 6.45 11.92
N VAL A 225 -23.82 7.01 10.77
CA VAL A 225 -24.00 8.44 10.60
C VAL A 225 -25.47 8.77 10.85
N VAL A 226 -25.72 9.66 11.79
CA VAL A 226 -27.05 10.10 12.18
C VAL A 226 -27.19 11.61 12.00
N THR A 227 -28.26 12.06 11.36
CA THR A 227 -28.59 13.48 11.21
C THR A 227 -29.95 13.78 11.82
N ILE A 228 -29.99 14.76 12.72
CA ILE A 228 -31.16 15.13 13.52
C ILE A 228 -31.40 16.65 13.52
N ASP A 229 -32.56 17.08 14.03
CA ASP A 229 -33.03 18.47 14.07
C ASP A 229 -32.43 19.33 15.19
N ARG A 230 -31.90 18.72 16.25
CA ARG A 230 -31.32 19.43 17.41
C ARG A 230 -30.12 18.71 18.02
N ASP A 231 -29.35 19.38 18.88
CA ASP A 231 -28.17 18.78 19.52
C ASP A 231 -28.58 17.76 20.58
N GLU A 232 -28.39 16.47 20.29
CA GLU A 232 -28.70 15.36 21.21
C GLU A 232 -27.47 14.45 21.40
N LYS A 233 -26.26 15.05 21.41
CA LYS A 233 -25.02 14.29 21.58
C LYS A 233 -25.04 13.39 22.82
N GLN A 234 -25.58 13.91 23.94
CA GLN A 234 -25.65 13.17 25.20
C GLN A 234 -26.59 11.96 25.10
N LEU A 235 -27.76 12.13 24.48
CA LEU A 235 -28.69 11.02 24.26
C LEU A 235 -28.03 9.91 23.44
N LEU A 236 -27.35 10.27 22.35
CA LEU A 236 -26.64 9.32 21.48
C LEU A 236 -25.55 8.53 22.23
N GLN A 237 -24.87 9.16 23.19
CA GLN A 237 -23.86 8.50 24.04
C GLN A 237 -24.47 7.50 25.04
N THR A 238 -25.75 7.63 25.38
CA THR A 238 -26.42 6.70 26.31
C THR A 238 -26.96 5.44 25.65
N ILE A 239 -26.87 5.33 24.32
CA ILE A 239 -27.44 4.22 23.55
C ILE A 239 -26.56 2.98 23.73
N PRO A 240 -27.11 1.83 24.20
CA PRO A 240 -26.38 0.58 24.29
C PRO A 240 -25.77 0.19 22.93
N GLY A 241 -24.48 -0.15 22.92
CA GLY A 241 -23.75 -0.48 21.69
C GLY A 241 -23.04 0.71 21.02
N VAL A 242 -23.28 1.95 21.47
CA VAL A 242 -22.51 3.13 21.04
C VAL A 242 -21.32 3.33 21.95
N SER A 243 -20.11 3.24 21.40
CA SER A 243 -18.84 3.40 22.14
C SER A 243 -18.28 4.82 22.08
N ALA A 244 -18.54 5.56 20.99
CA ALA A 244 -18.10 6.94 20.80
C ALA A 244 -19.08 7.73 19.92
N VAL A 245 -19.11 9.05 20.11
CA VAL A 245 -19.94 9.99 19.35
C VAL A 245 -19.14 11.23 18.94
N ARG A 246 -18.95 11.43 17.63
CA ARG A 246 -18.26 12.59 17.04
C ARG A 246 -19.27 13.47 16.29
N LYS A 247 -19.24 14.79 16.50
CA LYS A 247 -20.08 15.73 15.74
C LYS A 247 -19.44 16.01 14.37
N ILE A 248 -20.24 16.11 13.31
CA ILE A 248 -19.79 16.44 11.96
C ILE A 248 -20.45 17.72 11.46
N SER A 249 -19.85 18.34 10.44
CA SER A 249 -20.42 19.52 9.80
C SER A 249 -21.64 19.14 8.98
N THR A 250 -22.72 19.90 9.13
CA THR A 250 -23.99 19.69 8.42
C THR A 250 -24.57 21.03 7.97
N PRO A 251 -25.49 21.05 7.00
CA PRO A 251 -26.20 22.27 6.60
C PRO A 251 -26.86 22.97 7.81
N PRO A 252 -27.08 24.30 7.73
CA PRO A 252 -27.72 25.06 8.81
C PRO A 252 -29.06 24.44 9.22
N GLY A 253 -29.30 24.35 10.54
CA GLY A 253 -30.53 23.77 11.09
C GLY A 253 -30.53 22.24 11.20
N ARG A 254 -29.38 21.58 10.95
CA ARG A 254 -29.20 20.14 11.19
C ARG A 254 -28.01 19.88 12.10
N PHE A 255 -28.05 18.75 12.78
CA PHE A 255 -26.97 18.25 13.64
C PHE A 255 -26.59 16.85 13.18
N GLY A 256 -25.37 16.68 12.69
CA GLY A 256 -24.82 15.38 12.29
C GLY A 256 -23.88 14.79 13.33
N TYR A 257 -23.95 13.48 13.53
CA TYR A 257 -23.04 12.72 14.38
C TYR A 257 -22.60 11.41 13.73
N ILE A 258 -21.36 11.02 13.97
CA ILE A 258 -20.82 9.68 13.73
C ILE A 258 -20.83 8.92 15.04
N LEU A 259 -21.44 7.73 15.05
CA LEU A 259 -21.51 6.81 16.18
C LEU A 259 -20.60 5.60 15.88
N ASN A 260 -19.66 5.28 16.77
CA ASN A 260 -18.93 4.00 16.70
C ASN A 260 -19.82 2.90 17.30
N ALA A 261 -20.52 2.15 16.44
CA ALA A 261 -21.51 1.16 16.82
C ALA A 261 -21.77 0.18 15.66
N SER A 262 -22.07 -1.09 15.99
CA SER A 262 -22.53 -2.07 14.98
C SER A 262 -23.76 -1.55 14.23
N PHE A 263 -23.89 -1.93 12.95
CA PHE A 263 -25.06 -1.60 12.13
C PHE A 263 -26.37 -2.12 12.73
N ASP A 264 -26.31 -3.21 13.51
CA ASP A 264 -27.45 -3.76 14.26
C ASP A 264 -27.97 -2.81 15.36
N THR A 265 -27.21 -1.77 15.70
CA THR A 265 -27.60 -0.74 16.66
C THR A 265 -28.55 0.30 16.02
N ALA A 266 -28.63 0.36 14.69
CA ALA A 266 -29.43 1.37 13.98
C ALA A 266 -30.93 1.40 14.40
N PRO A 267 -31.63 0.26 14.55
CA PRO A 267 -33.02 0.26 15.03
C PRO A 267 -33.16 0.86 16.42
N LEU A 268 -32.21 0.58 17.32
CA LEU A 268 -32.20 1.11 18.69
C LEU A 268 -31.94 2.62 18.71
N VAL A 269 -31.06 3.11 17.83
CA VAL A 269 -30.83 4.54 17.63
C VAL A 269 -32.11 5.23 17.18
N ALA A 270 -32.78 4.70 16.15
CA ALA A 270 -34.04 5.27 15.67
C ALA A 270 -35.13 5.28 16.75
N GLN A 271 -35.25 4.19 17.52
CA GLN A 271 -36.22 4.09 18.62
C GLN A 271 -35.96 5.14 19.72
N LYS A 272 -34.71 5.29 20.18
CA LYS A 272 -34.36 6.23 21.25
C LYS A 272 -34.60 7.69 20.85
N LEU A 273 -34.35 8.02 19.59
CA LEU A 273 -34.65 9.35 19.04
C LEU A 273 -36.16 9.60 18.97
N ALA A 274 -36.93 8.60 18.54
CA ALA A 274 -38.40 8.69 18.48
C ALA A 274 -39.05 8.85 19.86
N GLU A 275 -38.57 8.12 20.89
CA GLU A 275 -39.03 8.27 22.29
C GLU A 275 -38.89 9.71 22.81
N LYS A 276 -37.86 10.42 22.34
CA LYS A 276 -37.58 11.82 22.69
C LYS A 276 -38.18 12.84 21.72
N GLN A 277 -38.98 12.37 20.75
CA GLN A 277 -39.58 13.18 19.69
C GLN A 277 -38.52 14.00 18.91
N VAL A 278 -37.33 13.43 18.73
CA VAL A 278 -36.26 14.01 17.91
C VAL A 278 -36.54 13.65 16.45
N GLN A 279 -36.47 14.62 15.54
CA GLN A 279 -36.69 14.34 14.13
C GLN A 279 -35.43 13.75 13.51
N LEU A 280 -35.52 12.49 13.06
CA LEU A 280 -34.46 11.79 12.36
C LEU A 280 -34.55 12.08 10.86
N PHE A 281 -33.54 12.76 10.30
CA PHE A 281 -33.44 13.02 8.87
C PHE A 281 -32.70 11.93 8.11
N ALA A 282 -31.65 11.39 8.69
CA ALA A 282 -30.85 10.33 8.08
C ALA A 282 -30.22 9.44 9.16
N LEU A 283 -30.24 8.14 8.92
CA LEU A 283 -29.48 7.15 9.66
C LEU A 283 -28.94 6.14 8.66
N GLN A 284 -27.63 6.15 8.47
CA GLN A 284 -26.98 5.32 7.47
C GLN A 284 -25.72 4.64 8.03
N PRO A 285 -25.46 3.38 7.65
CA PRO A 285 -24.18 2.77 7.92
C PRO A 285 -23.09 3.54 7.17
N GLU A 286 -22.05 3.92 7.89
CA GLU A 286 -20.81 4.41 7.32
C GLU A 286 -19.80 3.28 7.50
N LYS A 287 -19.34 2.72 6.38
CA LYS A 287 -18.15 1.89 6.41
C LYS A 287 -16.98 2.84 6.58
N GLN A 288 -16.17 2.64 7.62
CA GLN A 288 -14.86 3.27 7.64
C GLN A 288 -14.03 2.59 6.57
N ASP A 289 -14.13 3.09 5.34
CA ASP A 289 -13.29 2.66 4.27
C ASP A 289 -11.95 3.40 4.33
N LEU A 290 -10.97 2.75 3.73
CA LEU A 290 -9.63 3.28 3.48
C LEU A 290 -9.70 4.65 2.77
N GLU A 291 -10.80 4.91 2.06
CA GLU A 291 -11.10 6.13 1.30
C GLU A 291 -11.35 7.31 2.27
N THR A 292 -12.18 7.10 3.29
CA THR A 292 -12.43 8.06 4.36
C THR A 292 -11.17 8.35 5.17
N MET A 293 -10.38 7.32 5.52
CA MET A 293 -9.12 7.54 6.24
C MET A 293 -8.10 8.32 5.41
N PHE A 294 -8.03 8.04 4.10
CA PHE A 294 -7.17 8.77 3.19
C PHE A 294 -7.63 10.23 3.06
N ALA A 295 -8.94 10.47 2.97
CA ALA A 295 -9.52 11.81 2.96
C ALA A 295 -9.23 12.57 4.26
N GLU A 296 -9.48 11.97 5.43
CA GLU A 296 -9.17 12.58 6.73
C GLU A 296 -7.67 12.85 6.89
N ALA A 297 -6.81 11.92 6.49
CA ALA A 297 -5.36 12.14 6.50
C ALA A 297 -4.92 13.29 5.55
N ASN A 298 -5.70 13.57 4.50
CA ASN A 298 -5.51 14.72 3.63
C ASN A 298 -6.08 16.02 4.21
N ASP A 299 -7.20 15.96 4.94
CA ASP A 299 -7.88 17.14 5.49
C ASP A 299 -7.29 17.66 6.80
N ILE A 300 -6.81 16.79 7.70
CA ILE A 300 -6.33 17.18 9.04
C ILE A 300 -5.10 18.11 8.97
N HIS A 301 -4.40 18.18 7.84
CA HIS A 301 -3.21 19.02 7.63
C HIS A 301 -3.21 19.79 6.30
N ALA A 302 -4.38 20.14 5.76
CA ALA A 302 -4.42 21.19 4.73
C ALA A 302 -3.80 22.47 5.33
N PRO A 303 -2.73 23.05 4.75
CA PRO A 303 -2.19 24.29 5.26
C PRO A 303 -3.30 25.34 5.23
N ALA A 304 -3.54 25.96 6.39
CA ALA A 304 -4.40 27.12 6.47
C ALA A 304 -3.76 28.22 5.61
N GLY A 305 -4.32 28.45 4.43
CA GLY A 305 -4.02 29.61 3.60
C GLY A 305 -3.17 29.32 2.38
N GLU A 306 -3.83 29.30 1.22
CA GLU A 306 -3.44 30.16 0.10
C GLU A 306 -4.75 30.54 -0.63
N ALA A 307 -5.47 31.47 -0.01
CA ALA A 307 -6.40 32.34 -0.73
C ALA A 307 -5.66 33.67 -0.90
N SER A 308 -5.19 33.92 -2.13
CA SER A 308 -4.82 35.24 -2.65
C SER A 308 -5.01 35.20 -4.15
#